data_AF-A0A7X8W3X2-F1
#
_entry.id   AF-A0A7X8W3X2-F1
#
_cell.length_a   1.000
_cell.length_b   1.000
_cell.length_c   1.000
_cell.angle_alpha   90.00
_cell.angle_beta   90.00
_cell.angle_gamma   90.00
#
_symmetry.space_group_name_H-M   'P 1'
#
loop_
_entity.id
_entity.type
_entity.pdbx_description
1 polymer ?
#
loop_
_entity_poly.entity_id
_entity_poly.type
_entity_poly.pdbx_seq_one_letter_code
_entity_poly.pdbx_strand_id
1 'polypeptide(L)'
;MRKKYKFPYFYLAFISILMYLPILVVVVFSFNESKLPTIFTNFSFKWYKELFYNKRLLESLLNSFLLGIFSTLASAVIGTIGAVGLAKTHYKLNKPVSYIATLPMMIPEI
;
A
#
# COMPACT_ATOMS: atom_id res chain seq x y z
N MET A 1 10.20 -24.99 -32.10
CA MET A 1 11.13 -24.64 -31.00
C MET A 1 10.97 -23.15 -30.68
N ARG A 2 10.27 -22.77 -29.60
CA ARG A 2 10.01 -21.35 -29.26
C ARG A 2 11.25 -20.76 -28.57
N LYS A 3 11.95 -19.83 -29.24
CA LYS A 3 13.06 -19.06 -28.64
C LYS A 3 12.52 -18.28 -27.42
N LYS A 4 12.96 -18.64 -26.22
CA LYS A 4 12.69 -17.91 -24.98
C LYS A 4 13.51 -16.62 -24.99
N TYR A 5 12.96 -15.55 -25.55
CA TYR A 5 13.57 -14.22 -25.45
C TYR A 5 13.64 -13.83 -23.96
N LYS A 6 14.82 -13.48 -23.45
CA LYS A 6 15.03 -12.99 -22.07
C LYS A 6 14.60 -11.53 -21.87
N PHE A 7 14.23 -10.86 -22.96
CA PHE A 7 13.77 -9.48 -23.04
C PHE A 7 12.62 -9.12 -22.07
N PRO A 8 11.53 -9.90 -21.94
CA PRO A 8 10.46 -9.60 -20.98
C PRO A 8 10.96 -9.59 -19.53
N TYR A 9 11.91 -10.45 -19.15
CA TYR A 9 12.47 -10.45 -17.80
C TYR A 9 13.31 -9.20 -17.53
N PHE A 10 14.07 -8.74 -18.52
CA PHE A 10 14.83 -7.48 -18.41
C PHE A 10 13.90 -6.27 -18.26
N TYR A 11 12.86 -6.20 -19.07
CA TYR A 11 11.84 -5.14 -18.99
C TYR A 11 11.14 -5.11 -17.63
N LEU A 12 10.71 -6.27 -17.13
CA LEU A 12 10.09 -6.37 -15.81
C LEU A 12 11.06 -5.95 -14.70
N ALA A 13 12.30 -6.44 -14.73
CA ALA A 13 13.31 -6.07 -13.75
C ALA A 13 13.59 -4.56 -13.75
N PHE A 14 13.71 -3.94 -14.93
CA PHE A 14 13.92 -2.51 -15.06
C PHE A 14 12.78 -1.69 -14.45
N ILE A 15 11.52 -2.03 -14.76
CA ILE A 15 10.35 -1.35 -14.20
C ILE A 15 10.28 -1.54 -12.70
N SER A 16 10.48 -2.76 -12.20
CA SER A 16 10.46 -3.03 -10.76
C SER A 16 11.52 -2.18 -10.04
N ILE A 17 12.76 -2.15 -10.54
CA ILE A 17 13.83 -1.32 -9.96
C ILE A 17 13.41 0.15 -9.94
N LEU A 18 12.87 0.66 -11.04
CA LEU A 18 12.46 2.06 -11.14
C LEU A 18 11.33 2.41 -10.14
N MET A 19 10.36 1.50 -9.93
CA MET A 19 9.30 1.68 -8.93
C MET A 19 9.81 1.63 -7.48
N TYR A 20 10.79 0.77 -7.19
CA TYR A 20 11.35 0.64 -5.85
C TYR A 20 12.47 1.65 -5.55
N LEU A 21 13.01 2.32 -6.56
CA LEU A 21 14.11 3.28 -6.41
C LEU A 21 13.79 4.41 -5.40
N PRO A 22 12.60 5.06 -5.42
CA PRO A 22 12.27 6.09 -4.43
C PRO A 22 12.21 5.53 -3.00
N ILE A 23 11.71 4.30 -2.84
CA ILE A 23 11.64 3.62 -1.54
C ILE A 23 13.06 3.35 -1.04
N LEU A 24 13.96 2.88 -1.92
CA LEU A 24 15.37 2.68 -1.58
C LEU A 24 16.04 3.98 -1.13
N VAL A 25 15.75 5.11 -1.80
CA VAL A 25 16.26 6.42 -1.38
C VAL A 25 15.80 6.75 0.05
N VAL A 26 14.50 6.57 0.36
CA VAL A 26 13.98 6.78 1.72
C VAL A 26 14.69 5.89 2.75
N VAL A 27 14.92 4.61 2.42
CA VAL A 27 15.64 3.67 3.29
C VAL A 27 17.10 4.08 3.49
N VAL A 28 17.79 4.56 2.46
CA VAL A 28 19.18 5.05 2.63
C VAL A 28 19.21 6.30 3.52
N PHE A 29 18.30 7.23 3.29
CA PHE A 29 18.22 8.46 4.08
C PHE A 29 17.67 8.24 5.51
N SER A 30 17.01 7.13 5.82
CA SER A 30 16.59 6.83 7.20
C SER A 30 17.77 6.53 8.13
N PHE A 31 18.92 6.16 7.57
CA PHE A 31 20.19 6.03 8.31
C PHE A 31 20.98 7.35 8.40
N ASN A 32 20.45 8.45 7.90
CA ASN A 32 21.12 9.75 7.98
C ASN A 32 20.93 10.35 9.38
N GLU A 33 22.01 10.82 10.00
CA GLU A 33 21.95 11.53 11.28
C GLU A 33 21.22 12.88 11.19
N SER A 34 21.32 13.54 10.03
CA SER A 34 20.67 14.82 9.76
C SER A 34 19.14 14.70 9.70
N LYS A 35 18.45 15.75 10.15
CA LYS A 35 16.99 15.92 9.98
C LYS A 35 16.60 16.23 8.54
N LEU A 36 17.53 16.76 7.74
CA LEU A 36 17.28 17.14 6.36
C LEU A 36 17.61 15.96 5.42
N PRO A 37 16.62 15.44 4.66
CA PRO A 37 16.84 14.33 3.73
C PRO A 37 17.58 14.75 2.45
N THR A 38 18.08 15.98 2.38
CA THR A 38 18.76 16.53 1.19
C THR A 38 20.28 16.33 1.25
N ILE A 39 20.86 16.17 2.44
CA ILE A 39 22.31 16.07 2.63
C ILE A 39 22.60 14.86 3.51
N PHE A 40 23.28 13.87 2.95
CA PHE A 40 23.76 12.71 3.72
C PHE A 40 25.01 13.13 4.51
N THR A 41 24.89 13.24 5.84
CA THR A 41 26.00 13.68 6.69
C THR A 41 26.77 12.48 7.23
N ASN A 42 26.16 11.71 8.12
CA ASN A 42 26.75 10.54 8.77
C ASN A 42 25.73 9.40 8.84
N PHE A 43 26.24 8.17 8.81
CA PHE A 43 25.44 6.98 9.06
C PHE A 43 25.12 6.84 10.57
N SER A 44 23.85 6.69 10.92
CA SER A 44 23.37 6.66 12.29
C SER A 44 22.07 5.88 12.44
N PHE A 45 21.90 5.23 13.60
CA PHE A 45 20.65 4.58 14.02
C PHE A 45 19.79 5.46 14.92
N LYS A 46 20.07 6.77 14.98
CA LYS A 46 19.40 7.72 15.87
C LYS A 46 17.88 7.65 15.78
N TRP A 47 17.32 7.75 14.57
CA TRP A 47 15.87 7.77 14.36
C TRP A 47 15.19 6.47 14.78
N TYR A 48 15.84 5.33 14.55
CA TYR A 48 15.35 4.03 15.01
C TYR A 48 15.34 3.93 16.54
N LYS A 49 16.32 4.51 17.24
CA LYS A 49 16.31 4.57 18.71
C LYS A 49 15.22 5.52 19.20
N GLU A 50 15.13 6.71 18.62
CA GLU A 50 14.17 7.75 18.99
C GLU A 50 12.71 7.29 18.79
N LEU A 51 12.47 6.40 17.83
CA LEU A 51 11.19 5.70 17.64
C LEU A 51 10.69 5.03 18.93
N PHE A 52 11.56 4.33 19.65
CA PHE A 52 11.18 3.60 20.87
C PHE A 52 10.91 4.52 22.06
N TYR A 53 11.50 5.72 22.08
CA TYR A 53 11.25 6.71 23.13
C TYR A 53 10.00 7.54 22.87
N ASN A 54 9.53 7.60 21.62
CA ASN A 54 8.34 8.36 21.25
C ASN A 54 7.05 7.54 21.43
N LYS A 55 6.50 7.56 22.66
CA LYS A 55 5.25 6.87 22.99
C LYS A 55 4.08 7.24 22.08
N ARG A 56 3.92 8.52 21.75
CA ARG A 56 2.85 9.00 20.86
C ARG A 56 2.94 8.37 19.48
N LEU A 57 4.15 8.21 18.95
CA LEU A 57 4.36 7.62 17.64
C LEU A 57 4.12 6.10 17.65
N LEU A 58 4.54 5.40 18.71
CA LEU A 58 4.22 3.99 18.92
C LEU A 58 2.72 3.75 19.09
N GLU A 59 2.02 4.57 19.87
CA GLU A 59 0.56 4.50 20.02
C GLU A 59 -0.14 4.73 18.68
N SER A 60 0.30 5.72 17.90
CA SER A 60 -0.25 5.99 16.57
C SER A 60 -0.03 4.81 15.62
N LEU A 61 1.12 4.15 15.69
CA LEU A 61 1.42 2.94 14.91
C LEU A 61 0.48 1.80 15.28
N LEU A 62 0.31 1.53 16.58
CA LEU A 62 -0.58 0.47 17.08
C LEU A 62 -2.04 0.73 16.71
N ASN A 63 -2.51 1.97 16.86
CA ASN A 63 -3.87 2.36 16.47
C ASN A 63 -4.11 2.14 14.97
N SER A 64 -3.16 2.57 14.13
CA SER A 64 -3.25 2.37 12.67
C SER A 64 -3.27 0.89 12.31
N PHE A 65 -2.45 0.09 13.00
CA PHE A 65 -2.36 -1.36 12.76
C PHE A 65 -3.66 -2.06 13.15
N LEU A 66 -4.18 -1.80 14.36
CA LEU A 66 -5.46 -2.36 14.82
C LEU A 66 -6.61 -1.94 13.90
N LEU A 67 -6.74 -0.64 13.63
CA LEU A 67 -7.80 -0.13 12.76
C LEU A 67 -7.70 -0.72 11.35
N GLY A 68 -6.48 -0.83 10.81
CA GLY A 68 -6.23 -1.43 9.51
C GLY A 68 -6.67 -2.89 9.42
N ILE A 69 -6.38 -3.69 10.45
CA ILE A 69 -6.79 -5.10 10.49
C ILE A 69 -8.32 -5.22 10.55
N PHE A 70 -8.97 -4.52 11.48
CA PHE A 70 -10.43 -4.60 11.61
C PHE A 70 -11.15 -4.07 10.38
N SER A 71 -10.66 -2.97 9.80
CA SER A 71 -11.21 -2.40 8.56
C SER A 71 -11.05 -3.37 7.38
N THR A 72 -9.87 -3.97 7.23
CA THR A 72 -9.61 -4.95 6.16
C THR A 72 -10.50 -6.18 6.30
N LEU A 73 -10.62 -6.73 7.50
CA LEU A 73 -11.46 -7.90 7.75
C LEU A 73 -12.95 -7.60 7.50
N ALA A 74 -13.46 -6.49 8.03
CA ALA A 74 -14.85 -6.08 7.83
C ALA A 74 -15.14 -5.84 6.34
N SER A 75 -14.26 -5.10 5.66
CA SER A 75 -14.38 -4.82 4.22
C SER A 75 -14.31 -6.11 3.39
N ALA A 76 -13.39 -7.02 3.71
CA ALA A 76 -13.26 -8.30 3.00
C ALA A 76 -14.52 -9.15 3.17
N VAL A 77 -15.08 -9.26 4.38
CA VAL A 77 -16.29 -10.05 4.64
C VAL A 77 -17.49 -9.43 3.92
N ILE A 78 -17.76 -8.13 4.12
CA ILE A 78 -18.90 -7.43 3.51
C ILE A 78 -18.77 -7.43 1.99
N GLY A 79 -17.59 -7.08 1.47
CA GLY A 79 -17.30 -7.05 0.04
C GLY A 79 -17.42 -8.42 -0.62
N THR A 80 -16.93 -9.49 0.02
CA THR A 80 -17.04 -10.85 -0.51
C THR A 80 -18.49 -11.33 -0.55
N ILE A 81 -19.25 -11.10 0.53
CA ILE A 81 -20.67 -11.46 0.58
C ILE A 81 -21.44 -10.70 -0.51
N GLY A 82 -21.20 -9.40 -0.65
CA GLY A 82 -21.81 -8.57 -1.70
C GLY A 82 -21.44 -9.04 -3.11
N ALA A 83 -20.17 -9.32 -3.36
CA ALA A 83 -19.69 -9.80 -4.66
C ALA A 83 -20.29 -11.17 -5.04
N VAL A 84 -20.30 -12.12 -4.10
CA VAL A 84 -20.89 -13.46 -4.33
C VAL A 84 -22.40 -13.37 -4.54
N GLY A 85 -23.10 -12.54 -3.76
CA GLY A 85 -24.53 -12.30 -3.91
C GLY A 85 -24.88 -11.72 -5.27
N LEU A 86 -24.16 -10.70 -5.72
CA LEU A 86 -24.36 -10.10 -7.05
C LEU A 86 -24.01 -11.06 -8.19
N ALA A 87 -22.97 -11.89 -8.03
CA ALA A 87 -22.52 -12.83 -9.06
C ALA A 87 -23.48 -14.02 -9.26
N LYS A 88 -24.14 -14.49 -8.20
CA LYS A 88 -25.01 -15.69 -8.26
C LYS A 88 -26.46 -15.40 -8.61
N THR A 89 -26.89 -14.14 -8.52
CA THR A 89 -28.31 -13.79 -8.62
C THR A 89 -28.58 -13.07 -9.95
N HIS A 90 -29.76 -13.23 -10.54
CA HIS A 90 -30.14 -12.59 -11.81
C HIS A 90 -31.23 -11.50 -11.66
N TYR A 91 -31.34 -10.88 -10.49
CA TYR A 91 -32.35 -9.84 -10.26
C TYR A 91 -32.07 -8.56 -11.05
N LYS A 92 -33.13 -7.88 -11.50
CA LYS A 92 -33.05 -6.56 -12.16
C LYS A 92 -32.32 -5.51 -11.30
N LEU A 93 -32.34 -5.65 -9.97
CA LEU A 93 -31.66 -4.77 -9.02
C LEU A 93 -30.12 -4.88 -9.04
N ASN A 94 -29.52 -5.89 -9.67
CA ASN A 94 -28.06 -6.01 -9.67
C ASN A 94 -27.37 -4.84 -10.36
N LYS A 95 -27.93 -4.32 -11.46
CA LYS A 95 -27.35 -3.19 -12.21
C LYS A 95 -27.22 -1.93 -11.33
N PRO A 96 -28.29 -1.37 -10.73
CA PRO A 96 -28.16 -0.18 -9.89
C PRO A 96 -27.28 -0.42 -8.66
N VAL A 97 -27.33 -1.61 -8.05
CA VAL A 97 -26.48 -1.92 -6.87
C VAL A 97 -24.99 -1.94 -7.23
N SER A 98 -24.62 -2.56 -8.36
CA SER A 98 -23.23 -2.53 -8.85
C SER A 98 -22.74 -1.12 -9.13
N TYR A 99 -23.57 -0.27 -9.76
CA TYR A 99 -23.21 1.14 -9.98
C TYR A 99 -22.91 1.84 -8.66
N ILE A 100 -23.80 1.76 -7.67
CA ILE A 100 -23.61 2.38 -6.35
C ILE A 100 -22.32 1.88 -5.68
N ALA A 101 -22.03 0.58 -5.75
CA ALA A 101 -20.82 0.01 -5.16
C ALA A 101 -19.51 0.50 -5.82
N THR A 102 -19.55 0.85 -7.11
CA THR A 102 -18.38 1.40 -7.83
C THR A 102 -18.25 2.91 -7.76
N LEU A 103 -19.32 3.65 -7.42
CA LEU A 103 -19.30 5.11 -7.35
C LEU A 103 -18.17 5.66 -6.48
N PRO A 104 -17.90 5.14 -5.26
CA PRO A 104 -16.81 5.64 -4.42
C PRO A 104 -15.43 5.55 -5.07
N MET A 105 -15.20 4.57 -5.95
CA MET A 105 -13.92 4.45 -6.67
C MET A 105 -13.78 5.46 -7.81
N MET A 106 -14.90 5.98 -8.33
CA MET A 106 -14.93 6.93 -9.45
C MET A 106 -14.96 8.37 -8.98
N ILE A 107 -15.53 8.63 -7.80
CA ILE A 107 -15.57 9.97 -7.22
C ILE A 107 -14.18 10.27 -6.67
N PRO A 108 -13.51 11.33 -7.15
CA PRO A 108 -12.25 11.76 -6.58
C PRO A 108 -12.44 12.09 -5.10
N GLU A 109 -11.61 11.53 -4.23
CA GLU A 109 -11.53 11.96 -2.84
C GLU A 109 -10.80 13.30 -2.80
N ILE A 110 -11.57 14.42 -2.85
CA ILE A 110 -11.07 15.80 -2.77
C ILE A 110 -12.07 16.64 -1.97
#